data_AF-A0A3B8WEU2-F1
#
_entry.id   AF-A0A3B8WEU2-F1
#
_cell.length_a   1.000
_cell.length_b   1.000
_cell.length_c   1.000
_cell.angle_alpha   90.00
_cell.angle_beta   90.00
_cell.angle_gamma   90.00
#
_symmetry.space_group_name_H-M   'P 1'
#
loop_
_entity.id
_entity.type
_entity.pdbx_description
1 polymer ?
#
loop_
_entity_poly.entity_id
_entity_poly.type
_entity_poly.pdbx_seq_one_letter_code
_entity_poly.pdbx_strand_id
1 'polypeptide(L)'
;AVVPFAESGSMPAGDKVGSIVQADLTMSGEFRPLEPSKMLSLPSERSEVYFRDWRMLGQRYVLVGQLTRNGDRIQARYELFDVNQEKRILG
;
A
#
# COMPACT_ATOMS: atom_id res chain seq x y z
N ALA A 1 -7.16 1.12 -3.83
CA ALA A 1 -6.62 -0.01 -3.06
C ALA A 1 -5.47 0.43 -2.18
N VAL A 2 -5.31 -0.21 -1.02
CA VAL A 2 -4.14 -0.06 -0.14
C VAL A 2 -3.51 -1.44 -0.04
N VAL A 3 -2.29 -1.58 -0.56
CA VAL A 3 -1.54 -2.83 -0.53
C VAL A 3 -1.00 -3.05 0.89
N PRO A 4 -1.09 -4.28 1.45
CA PRO A 4 -0.37 -4.62 2.67
C PRO A 4 1.11 -4.21 2.56
N PHE A 5 1.61 -3.49 3.56
CA PHE A 5 2.98 -3.00 3.51
C PHE A 5 3.94 -4.18 3.57
N ALA A 6 4.99 -4.14 2.74
CA ALA A 6 6.09 -5.08 2.90
C ALA A 6 6.80 -4.79 4.22
N GLU A 7 7.24 -5.84 4.90
CA GLU A 7 7.93 -5.72 6.18
C GLU A 7 9.37 -6.24 6.07
N SER A 8 10.31 -5.48 6.64
CA SER A 8 11.73 -5.83 6.66
C SER A 8 12.31 -5.64 8.06
N GLY A 9 13.07 -6.65 8.51
CA GLY A 9 13.56 -6.75 9.89
C GLY A 9 12.65 -7.58 10.81
N SER A 10 13.07 -7.78 12.06
CA SER A 10 12.28 -8.52 13.06
C SER A 10 11.18 -7.62 13.62
N MET A 11 10.04 -7.58 12.92
CA MET A 11 8.82 -6.93 13.39
C MET A 11 8.19 -7.74 14.54
N PRO A 12 7.77 -7.11 15.64
CA PRO A 12 6.96 -7.77 16.66
C PRO A 12 5.70 -8.38 16.03
N ALA A 13 5.32 -9.58 16.49
CA ALA A 13 4.05 -10.17 16.08
C ALA A 13 2.90 -9.23 16.49
N GLY A 14 2.11 -8.79 15.50
CA GLY A 14 0.98 -7.90 15.73
C GLY A 14 1.25 -6.41 15.48
N ASP A 15 2.34 -6.04 14.81
CA ASP A 15 2.53 -4.66 14.38
C ASP A 15 1.42 -4.24 13.40
N LYS A 16 0.58 -3.32 13.87
CA LYS A 16 -0.65 -2.88 13.18
C LYS A 16 -0.43 -1.71 12.23
N VAL A 17 0.81 -1.30 11.97
CA VAL A 17 1.05 -0.05 11.22
C VAL A 17 0.49 -0.15 9.81
N GLY A 18 0.71 -1.26 9.12
CA GLY A 18 0.12 -1.49 7.79
C GLY A 18 -1.42 -1.51 7.80
N SER A 19 -2.02 -2.10 8.84
CA SER A 19 -3.48 -2.17 8.97
C SER A 19 -4.12 -0.86 9.45
N ILE A 20 -3.41 -0.04 10.25
CA ILE A 20 -3.84 1.31 10.67
C ILE A 20 -3.83 2.24 9.46
N VAL A 21 -2.75 2.26 8.67
CA VAL A 21 -2.68 3.09 7.45
C VAL A 21 -3.78 2.68 6.46
N GLN A 22 -4.03 1.39 6.30
CA GLN A 22 -5.13 0.89 5.48
C GLN A 22 -6.51 1.31 6.02
N ALA A 23 -6.73 1.24 7.33
CA ALA A 23 -7.99 1.65 7.97
C ALA A 23 -8.23 3.16 7.81
N ASP A 24 -7.23 4.00 8.08
CA ASP A 24 -7.34 5.46 8.00
C ASP A 24 -7.65 5.95 6.58
N LEU A 25 -6.99 5.37 5.56
CA LEU A 25 -7.24 5.72 4.17
C LEU A 25 -8.63 5.24 3.70
N THR A 26 -9.09 4.08 4.17
CA THR A 26 -10.44 3.58 3.88
C THR A 26 -11.51 4.50 4.48
N MET A 27 -11.26 5.08 5.66
CA MET A 27 -12.17 6.02 6.33
C MET A 27 -12.30 7.37 5.63
N SER A 28 -11.39 7.74 4.71
CA SER A 28 -11.50 8.98 3.93
C SER A 28 -12.62 8.99 2.88
N GLY A 29 -13.21 7.82 2.56
CA GLY A 29 -14.24 7.68 1.52
C GLY A 29 -13.71 7.74 0.07
N GLU A 30 -12.45 8.11 -0.13
CA GLU A 30 -11.80 8.21 -1.45
C GLU A 30 -11.32 6.86 -2.00
N PHE A 31 -11.24 5.84 -1.14
CA PHE A 31 -10.71 4.53 -1.49
C PHE A 31 -11.79 3.45 -1.38
N ARG A 32 -12.03 2.72 -2.49
CA ARG A 32 -12.77 1.46 -2.41
C ARG A 32 -11.84 0.39 -1.82
N PRO A 33 -12.15 -0.19 -0.65
CA PRO A 33 -11.33 -1.25 -0.09
C PRO A 33 -11.39 -2.46 -1.03
N LEU A 34 -10.22 -2.88 -1.50
CA LEU A 34 -10.02 -4.13 -2.21
C LEU A 34 -9.32 -5.06 -1.22
N GLU A 35 -9.98 -6.17 -0.90
CA GLU A 35 -9.40 -7.20 -0.03
C GLU A 35 -8.06 -7.69 -0.60
N PRO A 36 -7.01 -7.89 0.22
CA PRO A 36 -5.72 -8.39 -0.24
C PRO A 36 -5.81 -9.68 -1.05
N SER A 37 -6.74 -10.58 -0.69
CA SER A 37 -7.00 -11.83 -1.40
C SER A 37 -7.55 -11.66 -2.83
N LYS A 38 -7.99 -10.45 -3.18
CA LYS A 38 -8.48 -10.08 -4.52
C LYS A 38 -7.46 -9.26 -5.32
N MET A 39 -6.29 -8.95 -4.75
CA MET A 39 -5.22 -8.26 -5.45
C MET A 39 -4.46 -9.24 -6.34
N LEU A 40 -4.05 -8.79 -7.54
CA LEU A 40 -3.29 -9.61 -8.47
C LEU A 40 -1.78 -9.65 -8.13
N SER A 41 -1.31 -8.67 -7.35
CA SER A 41 0.05 -8.58 -6.84
C SER A 41 0.07 -7.75 -5.55
N LEU A 42 1.17 -7.84 -4.79
CA LEU A 42 1.41 -7.11 -3.54
C LEU A 42 2.67 -6.24 -3.67
N PRO A 43 2.67 -5.22 -4.56
CA PRO A 43 3.83 -4.37 -4.76
C PRO A 43 4.09 -3.50 -3.52
N SER A 44 5.36 -3.26 -3.24
CA SER A 44 5.86 -2.45 -2.13
C SER A 44 6.46 -1.12 -2.59
N GLU A 45 6.85 -1.03 -3.86
CA GLU A 45 7.44 0.15 -4.47
C GLU A 45 6.97 0.38 -5.91
N ARG A 46 7.21 1.58 -6.46
CA ARG A 46 6.78 1.98 -7.81
C ARG A 46 7.16 0.99 -8.92
N SER A 47 8.37 0.43 -8.87
CA SER A 47 8.92 -0.44 -9.93
C SER A 47 8.08 -1.71 -10.12
N GLU A 48 7.41 -2.16 -9.05
CA GLU A 48 6.60 -3.37 -8.98
C GLU A 48 5.13 -3.10 -9.35
N VAL A 49 4.73 -1.82 -9.50
CA VAL A 49 3.35 -1.44 -9.79
C VAL A 49 3.04 -1.57 -11.29
N TYR A 50 2.26 -2.59 -11.62
CA TYR A 50 1.65 -2.76 -12.94
C TYR A 50 0.27 -2.12 -13.01
N PHE A 51 0.18 -0.85 -13.41
CA PHE A 51 -1.07 -0.07 -13.38
C PHE A 51 -2.24 -0.69 -14.16
N ARG A 52 -1.96 -1.46 -15.22
CA ARG A 52 -2.99 -2.18 -15.97
C ARG A 52 -3.81 -3.11 -15.08
N ASP A 53 -3.15 -3.84 -14.18
CA ASP A 53 -3.80 -4.85 -13.33
C ASP A 53 -4.75 -4.18 -12.33
N TRP A 54 -4.33 -3.04 -11.77
CA TRP A 54 -5.17 -2.21 -10.90
C TRP A 54 -6.35 -1.58 -11.65
N ARG A 55 -6.17 -1.17 -12.91
CA ARG A 55 -7.25 -0.71 -13.80
C ARG A 55 -8.30 -1.80 -14.02
N MET A 56 -7.86 -3.03 -14.28
CA MET A 56 -8.75 -4.19 -14.47
C MET A 56 -9.57 -4.51 -13.20
N LEU A 57 -9.00 -4.26 -12.02
CA LEU A 57 -9.68 -4.40 -10.72
C LEU A 57 -10.55 -3.18 -10.35
N GLY A 58 -10.71 -2.21 -11.26
CA GLY A 58 -11.50 -1.01 -11.06
C GLY A 58 -10.93 -0.04 -10.01
N GLN A 59 -9.63 -0.11 -9.73
CA GLN A 59 -8.97 0.74 -8.75
C GLN A 59 -8.51 2.04 -9.40
N ARG A 60 -8.94 3.18 -8.84
CA ARG A 60 -8.52 4.52 -9.29
C ARG A 60 -7.17 4.94 -8.71
N TYR A 61 -6.90 4.47 -7.49
CA TYR A 61 -5.69 4.75 -6.75
C TYR A 61 -5.10 3.46 -6.18
N VAL A 62 -3.78 3.40 -6.11
CA VAL A 62 -3.05 2.35 -5.39
C VAL A 62 -2.04 2.99 -4.46
N LEU A 63 -2.09 2.62 -3.18
CA LEU A 63 -1.08 2.96 -2.18
C LEU A 63 -0.24 1.72 -1.89
N VAL A 64 1.07 1.87 -2.02
CA VAL A 64 2.06 0.84 -1.70
C VAL A 64 3.00 1.38 -0.63
N GLY A 65 3.68 0.49 0.08
CA GLY A 65 4.64 0.92 1.07
C GLY A 65 5.41 -0.23 1.69
N GLN A 66 6.38 0.17 2.50
CA GLN A 66 7.25 -0.71 3.25
C GLN A 66 7.49 -0.19 4.65
N LEU A 67 7.61 -1.12 5.58
CA LEU A 67 8.04 -0.91 6.95
C LEU A 67 9.43 -1.52 7.12
N THR A 68 10.36 -0.74 7.65
CA THR A 68 11.70 -1.22 8.00
C THR A 68 11.96 -0.95 9.46
N ARG A 69 12.27 -2.01 10.22
CA ARG A 69 12.68 -1.88 11.61
C ARG A 69 14.19 -1.94 11.75
N ASN A 70 14.76 -0.89 12.33
CA ASN A 70 16.18 -0.74 12.61
C ASN A 70 16.35 -0.52 14.12
N GLY A 71 16.65 -1.59 14.86
CA GLY A 71 16.66 -1.56 16.33
C GLY A 71 15.28 -1.20 16.88
N ASP A 72 15.20 -0.10 17.62
CA ASP A 72 13.96 0.39 18.23
C ASP A 72 13.18 1.37 17.35
N ARG A 73 13.66 1.67 16.14
CA ARG A 73 12.97 2.58 15.21
C ARG A 73 12.27 1.79 14.11
N ILE A 74 11.01 2.13 13.86
CA ILE A 74 10.26 1.70 12.69
C ILE A 74 10.19 2.88 11.73
N GLN A 75 10.62 2.66 10.50
CA GLN A 75 10.48 3.61 9.41
C GLN A 75 9.39 3.11 8.46
N ALA A 76 8.39 3.95 8.20
CA ALA A 76 7.39 3.71 7.18
C ALA A 76 7.71 4.57 5.95
N ARG A 77 7.70 3.95 4.76
CA ARG A 77 7.68 4.63 3.47
C ARG A 77 6.44 4.20 2.73
N TYR A 78 5.76 5.14 2.11
CA TYR A 78 4.58 4.85 1.30
C TYR A 78 4.50 5.79 0.11
N GLU A 79 3.87 5.34 -0.96
CA GLU A 79 3.62 6.12 -2.15
C GLU A 79 2.18 5.89 -2.61
N LEU A 80 1.52 6.98 -3.01
CA LEU A 80 0.18 6.95 -3.59
C LEU A 80 0.28 7.25 -5.09
N PHE A 81 -0.36 6.41 -5.89
CA PHE A 81 -0.41 6.57 -7.33
C PHE A 81 -1.84 6.71 -7.86
N ASP A 82 -2.02 7.60 -8.84
CA ASP A 82 -3.18 7.59 -9.73
C ASP A 82 -2.97 6.52 -10.79
N VAL A 83 -3.89 5.55 -10.86
CA VAL A 83 -3.77 4.40 -11.75
C VAL A 83 -4.06 4.79 -13.21
N ASN A 84 -4.90 5.78 -13.45
CA ASN A 84 -5.27 6.19 -14.81
C ASN A 84 -4.22 7.11 -15.42
N GLN A 85 -3.63 8.00 -14.61
CA GLN A 85 -2.55 8.88 -15.02
C GLN A 85 -1.16 8.24 -14.90
N GLU A 86 -1.09 7.05 -14.27
CA GLU A 86 0.15 6.32 -14.00
C GLU A 86 1.21 7.17 -13.27
N LYS A 87 0.73 8.05 -12.39
CA LYS A 87 1.51 9.12 -11.78
C LYS A 87 1.49 9.05 -10.25
N ARG A 88 2.63 9.36 -9.63
CA ARG A 88 2.71 9.56 -8.18
C ARG A 88 2.01 10.85 -7.75
N ILE A 89 1.15 10.73 -6.77
CA ILE A 89 0.43 11.86 -6.14
C ILE A 89 1.13 12.26 -4.83
N LEU A 90 1.57 11.28 -4.04
CA LEU A 90 2.17 11.47 -2.71
C LEU A 90 3.30 10.46 -2.48
N GLY A 91 4.36 10.86 -1.77
CA GLY A 91 5.52 10.03 -1.41
C GLY A 91 6.68 10.84 -0.87
#